data_AF-A0AAD6QQ22-F1
#
_entry.id   AF-A0AAD6QQ22-F1
#
_cell.length_a   1.000
_cell.length_b   1.000
_cell.length_c   1.000
_cell.angle_alpha   90.00
_cell.angle_beta   90.00
_cell.angle_gamma   90.00
#
_symmetry.space_group_name_H-M   'P 1'
#
loop_
_entity.id
_entity.type
_entity.pdbx_description
1 polymer ?
#
loop_
_entity_poly.entity_id
_entity_poly.type
_entity_poly.pdbx_seq_one_letter_code
_entity_poly.pdbx_strand_id
1 'polypeptide(L)'
;MGFDSHLRIANALISVYCKCANLEDALYIFVNIGGKDIVSWNSMIAGYARHGLAVQGIGLFERMKNQGVKPDAIAFLGVPSSCWHAGFVERGKNYVNSMVKYGVKLELYHYSCIVGLLGRAG
;
A
#
# COMPACT_ATOMS: atom_id res chain seq x y z
N MET A 1 28.76 -2.53 3.16
CA MET A 1 28.25 -2.76 1.79
C MET A 1 27.31 -3.97 1.67
N GLY A 2 27.36 -5.01 2.53
CA GLY A 2 26.51 -6.22 2.38
C GLY A 2 25.03 -6.09 2.82
N PHE A 3 24.69 -5.16 3.72
CA PHE A 3 23.29 -4.99 4.17
C PHE A 3 22.34 -4.56 3.05
N ASP A 4 22.80 -3.71 2.14
CA ASP A 4 22.00 -3.19 1.03
C ASP A 4 21.67 -4.29 0.01
N SER A 5 22.61 -5.19 -0.29
CA SER A 5 22.35 -6.33 -1.19
C SER A 5 21.34 -7.31 -0.61
N HIS A 6 21.40 -7.61 0.69
CA HIS A 6 20.45 -8.51 1.33
C HIS A 6 19.04 -7.91 1.35
N LEU A 7 18.90 -6.61 1.63
CA LEU A 7 17.63 -5.91 1.60
C LEU A 7 17.02 -5.89 0.19
N ARG A 8 17.84 -5.64 -0.84
CA ARG A 8 17.41 -5.67 -2.24
C ARG A 8 16.91 -7.04 -2.67
N ILE A 9 17.60 -8.12 -2.28
CA ILE A 9 17.17 -9.49 -2.54
C ILE A 9 15.84 -9.77 -1.83
N ALA A 10 15.71 -9.37 -0.56
CA ALA A 10 14.46 -9.54 0.19
C ALA A 10 13.28 -8.80 -0.47
N ASN A 11 13.48 -7.55 -0.88
CA ASN A 11 12.46 -6.76 -1.57
C ASN A 11 12.06 -7.40 -2.91
N ALA A 12 13.02 -7.95 -3.67
CA ALA A 12 12.73 -8.70 -4.89
C ALA A 12 11.91 -9.95 -4.61
N LEU A 13 12.26 -10.73 -3.57
CA LEU A 13 11.51 -11.93 -3.17
C LEU A 13 10.08 -11.58 -2.75
N ILE A 14 9.89 -10.56 -1.89
CA ILE A 14 8.55 -10.06 -1.52
C ILE A 14 7.74 -9.75 -2.79
N SER A 15 8.31 -9.01 -3.74
CA SER A 15 7.61 -8.71 -4.98
C SER A 15 7.26 -9.93 -5.81
N VAL A 16 8.12 -10.95 -5.87
CA VAL A 16 7.86 -12.20 -6.62
C VAL A 16 6.75 -13.00 -5.95
N TYR A 17 6.83 -13.22 -4.64
CA TYR A 17 5.81 -13.95 -3.88
C TYR A 17 4.44 -13.25 -3.96
N CYS A 18 4.39 -11.91 -3.87
CA CYS A 18 3.16 -11.15 -4.09
C CYS A 18 2.61 -11.30 -5.52
N LYS A 19 3.44 -11.46 -6.56
CA LYS A 19 2.99 -11.70 -7.94
C LYS A 19 2.44 -13.12 -8.11
N CYS A 20 2.96 -14.09 -7.36
CA CYS A 20 2.52 -15.48 -7.37
C CYS A 20 1.31 -15.77 -6.45
N ALA A 21 0.65 -14.73 -5.92
CA ALA A 21 -0.44 -14.83 -4.94
C ALA A 21 -0.06 -15.55 -3.62
N ASN A 22 1.23 -15.76 -3.37
CA ASN A 22 1.73 -16.37 -2.14
C ASN A 22 2.09 -15.26 -1.15
N LEU A 23 1.05 -14.70 -0.51
CA LEU A 23 1.21 -13.56 0.40
C LEU A 23 1.75 -13.96 1.78
N GLU A 24 1.63 -15.22 2.17
CA GLU A 24 2.16 -15.72 3.44
C GLU A 24 3.69 -15.71 3.43
N ASP A 25 4.32 -16.24 2.38
CA ASP A 25 5.77 -16.21 2.22
C ASP A 25 6.29 -14.78 2.04
N ALA A 26 5.56 -13.93 1.30
CA ALA A 26 5.89 -12.52 1.18
C ALA A 26 5.88 -11.81 2.54
N LEU A 27 4.85 -12.06 3.37
CA LEU A 27 4.73 -11.49 4.71
C LEU A 27 5.82 -12.03 5.64
N TYR A 28 6.12 -13.33 5.56
CA TYR A 28 7.18 -13.95 6.35
C TYR A 28 8.52 -13.27 6.12
N ILE A 29 8.90 -13.05 4.85
CA ILE A 29 10.13 -12.34 4.50
C ILE A 29 10.06 -10.90 5.01
N PHE A 30 8.96 -10.20 4.73
CA PHE A 30 8.76 -8.83 5.18
C PHE A 30 8.94 -8.68 6.70
N VAL A 31 8.33 -9.54 7.51
CA VAL A 31 8.44 -9.48 8.97
C VAL A 31 9.89 -9.70 9.42
N ASN A 32 10.57 -10.69 8.84
CA ASN A 32 11.90 -11.13 9.28
C ASN A 32 13.07 -10.28 8.77
N ILE A 33 12.87 -9.44 7.75
CA ILE A 33 13.97 -8.60 7.24
C ILE A 33 14.30 -7.46 8.22
N GLY A 34 15.58 -7.33 8.60
CA GLY A 34 16.07 -6.19 9.36
C GLY A 34 16.17 -4.93 8.49
N GLY A 35 15.97 -3.74 9.07
CA GLY A 35 16.17 -2.48 8.36
C GLY A 35 15.24 -2.23 7.16
N LYS A 36 13.97 -2.65 7.26
CA LYS A 36 12.93 -2.41 6.23
C LYS A 36 12.96 -0.96 5.75
N ASP A 37 13.09 -0.78 4.45
CA ASP A 37 13.01 0.53 3.80
C ASP A 37 11.62 0.77 3.20
N ILE A 38 11.42 1.94 2.61
CA ILE A 38 10.16 2.31 1.97
C ILE A 38 9.74 1.31 0.89
N VAL A 39 10.71 0.69 0.20
CA VAL A 39 10.47 -0.30 -0.85
C VAL A 39 9.91 -1.60 -0.24
N SER A 40 10.39 -2.05 0.92
CA SER A 40 9.83 -3.20 1.64
C SER A 40 8.35 -3.00 1.97
N TRP A 41 8.00 -1.84 2.54
CA TRP A 41 6.62 -1.50 2.92
C TRP A 41 5.72 -1.43 1.69
N ASN A 42 6.15 -0.71 0.66
CA ASN A 42 5.40 -0.53 -0.56
C ASN A 42 5.15 -1.85 -1.29
N SER A 43 6.15 -2.73 -1.33
CA SER A 43 6.04 -4.04 -1.99
C SER A 43 4.94 -4.89 -1.33
N MET A 44 4.88 -4.89 0.00
CA MET A 44 3.87 -5.65 0.73
C MET A 44 2.47 -5.02 0.64
N ILE A 45 2.37 -3.69 0.77
CA ILE A 45 1.10 -2.95 0.62
C ILE A 45 0.53 -3.14 -0.79
N ALA A 46 1.36 -3.02 -1.83
CA ALA A 46 0.96 -3.26 -3.21
C ALA A 46 0.57 -4.73 -3.45
N GLY A 47 1.24 -5.67 -2.78
CA GLY A 47 0.86 -7.08 -2.75
C GLY A 47 -0.57 -7.26 -2.26
N TYR A 48 -0.91 -6.75 -1.08
CA TYR A 48 -2.28 -6.82 -0.55
C TYR A 48 -3.30 -6.11 -1.45
N ALA A 49 -2.96 -4.94 -1.97
CA ALA A 49 -3.83 -4.17 -2.87
C ALA A 49 -4.19 -4.93 -4.15
N ARG A 50 -3.21 -5.63 -4.75
CA ARG A 50 -3.41 -6.44 -5.97
C ARG A 50 -4.39 -7.59 -5.76
N HIS A 51 -4.43 -8.14 -4.55
CA HIS A 51 -5.28 -9.29 -4.22
C HIS A 51 -6.57 -8.88 -3.47
N GLY A 52 -6.91 -7.59 -3.47
CA GLY A 52 -8.14 -7.09 -2.85
C GLY A 52 -8.17 -7.13 -1.32
N LEU A 53 -7.02 -7.34 -0.67
CA LEU A 53 -6.90 -7.50 0.78
C LEU A 53 -6.73 -6.14 1.49
N ALA A 54 -7.81 -5.37 1.40
CA ALA A 54 -7.96 -4.02 1.93
C ALA A 54 -7.42 -3.82 3.34
N VAL A 55 -7.96 -4.64 4.24
CA VAL A 55 -7.81 -4.46 5.69
C VAL A 55 -6.36 -4.68 6.07
N GLN A 56 -5.72 -5.69 5.46
CA GLN A 56 -4.31 -6.01 5.65
C GLN A 56 -3.41 -4.91 5.10
N GLY A 57 -3.69 -4.41 3.88
CA GLY A 57 -2.95 -3.30 3.27
C GLY A 57 -3.00 -2.02 4.11
N ILE A 58 -4.19 -1.64 4.57
CA ILE A 58 -4.40 -0.47 5.45
C ILE A 58 -3.70 -0.68 6.80
N GLY A 59 -3.81 -1.87 7.40
CA GLY A 59 -3.13 -2.18 8.65
C GLY A 59 -1.61 -2.05 8.53
N LEU A 60 -1.04 -2.48 7.39
CA LEU A 60 0.39 -2.33 7.14
C LEU A 60 0.79 -0.86 6.92
N PHE A 61 -0.04 -0.09 6.23
CA PHE A 61 0.14 1.35 6.04
C PHE A 61 0.13 2.13 7.37
N GLU A 62 -0.79 1.82 8.26
CA GLU A 62 -0.82 2.44 9.60
C GLU A 62 0.40 2.03 10.44
N ARG A 63 0.85 0.79 10.33
CA ARG A 63 2.08 0.34 10.99
C ARG A 63 3.32 1.06 10.46
N MET A 64 3.41 1.29 9.15
CA MET A 64 4.47 2.07 8.50
C MET A 64 4.57 3.47 9.13
N LYS A 65 3.44 4.16 9.26
CA LYS A 65 3.35 5.49 9.90
C LYS A 65 3.77 5.46 11.36
N ASN A 66 3.29 4.46 12.12
CA ASN A 66 3.62 4.33 13.54
C ASN A 66 5.12 4.05 13.78
N GLN A 67 5.83 3.53 12.78
CA GLN A 67 7.28 3.34 12.82
C GLN A 67 8.07 4.55 12.28
N GLY A 68 7.41 5.67 12.02
CA GLY A 68 8.05 6.90 11.53
C GLY A 68 8.47 6.84 10.06
N VAL A 69 8.08 5.80 9.32
CA VAL A 69 8.37 5.70 7.89
C VAL A 69 7.34 6.52 7.12
N LYS A 70 7.81 7.53 6.39
CA LYS A 70 6.94 8.43 5.62
C LYS A 70 6.35 7.69 4.40
N PRO A 71 5.02 7.54 4.28
CA PRO A 71 4.42 6.89 3.12
C PRO A 71 4.62 7.72 1.84
N ASP A 72 4.82 7.05 0.71
CA ASP A 72 4.89 7.66 -0.62
C ASP A 72 3.62 7.36 -1.45
N ALA A 73 3.59 7.88 -2.68
CA ALA A 73 2.46 7.72 -3.60
C ALA A 73 2.06 6.26 -3.85
N ILE A 74 2.99 5.30 -3.74
CA ILE A 74 2.74 3.88 -3.99
C ILE A 74 1.98 3.25 -2.82
N ALA A 75 2.36 3.60 -1.58
CA ALA A 75 1.59 3.24 -0.40
C ALA A 75 0.16 3.80 -0.48
N PHE A 76 0.01 4.99 -1.10
CA PHE A 76 -1.28 5.63 -1.33
C PHE A 76 -2.14 5.02 -2.46
N LEU A 77 -1.53 4.27 -3.38
CA LEU A 77 -2.25 3.60 -4.47
C LEU A 77 -2.90 2.28 -4.05
N GLY A 78 -2.43 1.66 -2.95
CA GLY A 78 -2.86 0.33 -2.55
C GLY A 78 -4.19 0.26 -1.79
N VAL A 79 -4.61 1.34 -1.14
CA VAL A 79 -5.82 1.39 -0.31
C VAL A 79 -7.12 1.63 -1.10
N PRO A 80 -7.17 2.43 -2.18
CA PRO A 80 -8.41 2.72 -2.91
C PRO A 80 -9.06 1.51 -3.59
N SER A 81 -8.27 0.54 -4.07
CA SER A 81 -8.79 -0.69 -4.73
C SER A 81 -9.71 -1.52 -3.82
N SER A 82 -9.60 -1.26 -2.52
CA SER A 82 -10.02 -2.14 -1.46
C SER A 82 -11.22 -1.57 -0.68
N CYS A 83 -11.34 -0.23 -0.64
CA CYS A 83 -12.55 0.47 -0.20
C CYS A 83 -13.67 0.47 -1.26
N TRP A 84 -13.35 0.31 -2.55
CA TRP A 84 -14.30 0.37 -3.67
C TRP A 84 -15.38 -0.72 -3.63
N HIS A 85 -15.05 -1.92 -3.12
CA HIS A 85 -16.00 -3.03 -3.02
C HIS A 85 -16.90 -2.97 -1.77
N ALA A 86 -16.56 -2.15 -0.77
CA ALA A 86 -17.19 -2.18 0.55
C ALA A 86 -18.07 -0.96 0.88
N GLY A 87 -18.23 0.01 -0.03
CA GLY A 87 -19.17 1.13 0.13
C GLY A 87 -18.76 2.23 1.14
N PHE A 88 -17.51 2.25 1.61
CA PHE A 88 -17.05 3.19 2.63
C PHE A 88 -16.65 4.58 2.07
N VAL A 89 -17.64 5.37 1.67
CA VAL A 89 -17.48 6.74 1.12
C VAL A 89 -16.68 7.67 2.03
N GLU A 90 -16.89 7.59 3.35
CA GLU A 90 -16.30 8.51 4.34
C GLU A 90 -14.81 8.26 4.58
N ARG A 91 -14.38 6.99 4.54
CA ARG A 91 -12.94 6.63 4.56
C ARG A 91 -12.23 7.09 3.29
N GLY A 92 -12.90 7.02 2.14
CA GLY A 92 -12.38 7.56 0.88
C GLY A 92 -12.09 9.06 0.94
N LYS A 93 -12.96 9.85 1.58
CA LYS A 93 -12.75 11.30 1.78
C LYS A 93 -11.55 11.61 2.68
N ASN A 94 -11.42 10.91 3.81
CA ASN A 94 -10.28 11.07 4.71
C ASN A 94 -8.95 10.69 4.04
N TYR A 95 -9.00 9.74 3.11
CA TYR A 95 -7.86 9.33 2.30
C TYR A 95 -7.36 10.44 1.38
N VAL A 96 -8.27 11.08 0.63
CA VAL A 96 -7.94 12.20 -0.25
C VAL A 96 -7.34 13.37 0.54
N ASN A 97 -7.91 13.69 1.72
CA ASN A 97 -7.36 14.72 2.60
C ASN A 97 -5.94 14.39 3.09
N SER A 98 -5.67 13.12 3.38
CA SER A 98 -4.32 12.69 3.76
C SER A 98 -3.32 12.81 2.60
N MET A 99 -3.72 12.52 1.35
CA MET A 99 -2.84 12.68 0.19
C MET A 99 -2.39 14.13 -0.02
N VAL A 100 -3.31 15.10 0.17
CA VAL A 100 -3.00 16.54 0.11
C VAL A 100 -2.01 16.92 1.21
N LYS A 101 -2.20 16.41 2.44
CA LYS A 101 -1.31 16.68 3.57
C LYS A 101 0.12 16.17 3.37
N TYR A 102 0.29 15.06 2.65
CA TYR A 102 1.62 14.51 2.35
C TYR A 102 2.25 15.03 1.06
N GLY A 103 1.58 15.93 0.33
CA GLY A 103 2.09 16.49 -0.92
C GLY A 103 2.14 15.49 -2.07
N VAL A 104 1.34 14.43 -2.00
CA VAL A 104 1.28 13.38 -3.02
C VAL A 104 0.39 13.86 -4.17
N LYS A 105 0.95 13.94 -5.37
CA LYS A 105 0.22 14.36 -6.58
C LYS A 105 -0.77 13.27 -6.99
N LEU A 106 -2.05 13.64 -7.13
CA LEU A 106 -3.11 12.75 -7.62
C LEU A 106 -2.83 12.32 -9.07
N GLU A 107 -2.36 11.10 -9.29
CA GLU A 107 -2.30 10.51 -10.63
C GLU A 107 -3.67 10.01 -11.13
N LEU A 108 -3.83 9.88 -12.45
CA LEU A 108 -5.07 9.58 -13.18
C LEU A 108 -5.93 8.44 -12.60
N TYR A 109 -5.30 7.43 -12.01
CA TYR A 109 -5.99 6.30 -11.36
C TYR A 109 -6.77 6.67 -10.08
N HIS A 110 -6.38 7.75 -9.39
CA HIS A 110 -7.15 8.28 -8.28
C HIS A 110 -8.40 9.03 -8.77
N TYR A 111 -8.35 9.59 -9.98
CA TYR A 111 -9.44 10.35 -10.58
C TYR A 111 -10.59 9.44 -11.01
N SER A 112 -10.31 8.29 -11.61
CA SER A 112 -11.34 7.27 -11.93
C SER A 112 -12.01 6.74 -10.67
N CYS A 113 -11.24 6.61 -9.57
CA CYS A 113 -11.76 6.21 -8.27
C CYS A 113 -12.68 7.28 -7.63
N ILE A 114 -12.35 8.58 -7.78
CA ILE A 114 -13.15 9.68 -7.23
C ILE A 114 -14.43 9.90 -8.05
N VAL A 115 -14.36 9.79 -9.39
CA VAL A 115 -15.53 9.94 -10.27
C VAL A 115 -16.58 8.86 -9.98
N GLY A 116 -16.16 7.60 -9.77
CA GLY A 116 -17.09 6.53 -9.40
C GLY A 116 -17.63 6.60 -7.96
N LEU A 117 -16.98 7.36 -7.08
CA LEU A 117 -17.38 7.60 -5.69
C LEU A 117 -18.36 8.79 -5.59
N LEU A 118 -18.15 9.84 -6.38
CA LEU A 118 -19.08 10.97 -6.52
C LEU A 118 -20.34 10.57 -7.31
N GLY A 119 -20.21 9.72 -8.33
CA GLY A 119 -21.34 9.26 -9.14
C GLY A 119 -22.31 8.30 -8.42
N ARG A 120 -21.93 7.74 -7.26
CA ARG A 120 -22.79 6.89 -6.41
C ARG A 120 -23.34 7.60 -5.17
N ALA A 121 -22.91 8.84 -4.93
CA ALA A 121 -23.38 9.68 -3.83
C ALA A 121 -24.46 10.68 -4.25
N GLY A 122 -24.91 10.62 -5.50
CA GLY A 122 -26.04 11.36 -6.06
C GLY A 122 -27.22 10.44 -6.32
#